data_AF-L9JAD9-F1
#
_entry.id   AF-L9JAD9-F1
#
_cell.length_a   1.000
_cell.length_b   1.000
_cell.length_c   1.000
_cell.angle_alpha   90.00
_cell.angle_beta   90.00
_cell.angle_gamma   90.00
#
_symmetry.space_group_name_H-M   'P 1'
#
loop_
_entity.id
_entity.type
_entity.pdbx_description
1 polymer ?
#
loop_
_entity_poly.entity_id
_entity_poly.type
_entity_poly.pdbx_seq_one_letter_code
_entity_poly.pdbx_strand_id
1 'polypeptide(L)'
;MSRPPMFICFFSSVSGLLNNQIQKTSYARYQRVRQILKKMMEIMTQEVQRNDLKEVVNKLIPDSIGKDIEKACQSTYPLHDVFVRKTKTLKKPKFELGKLMELHGEGSSSGKATGDEMGTKVERADGYKPPVQDSV
;
A
#
# COMPACT_ATOMS: atom_id res chain seq x y z
N MET A 1 8.04 20.61 -12.72
CA MET A 1 7.08 19.79 -11.94
C MET A 1 7.30 18.31 -12.21
N SER A 2 7.79 17.56 -11.21
CA SER A 2 7.77 16.10 -11.25
C SER A 2 6.29 15.66 -11.30
N ARG A 3 5.88 14.91 -12.32
CA ARG A 3 4.52 14.37 -12.38
C ARG A 3 4.33 13.44 -11.18
N PRO A 4 3.18 13.46 -10.49
CA PRO A 4 2.95 12.56 -9.38
C PRO A 4 3.12 11.11 -9.86
N PRO A 5 3.76 10.24 -9.05
CA PRO A 5 3.89 8.84 -9.40
C PRO A 5 2.50 8.25 -9.65
N MET A 6 2.31 7.66 -10.84
CA MET A 6 1.00 7.10 -11.20
C MET A 6 0.85 5.75 -10.52
N PHE A 7 -0.05 5.68 -9.54
CA PHE A 7 -0.46 4.44 -8.91
C PHE A 7 -1.88 4.06 -9.35
N ILE A 8 -2.13 2.76 -9.50
CA ILE A 8 -3.48 2.20 -9.49
C ILE A 8 -3.66 1.51 -8.15
N CYS A 9 -4.61 1.96 -7.34
CA CYS A 9 -5.04 1.23 -6.16
C CYS A 9 -6.38 0.54 -6.45
N PHE A 10 -6.46 -0.74 -6.09
CA PHE A 10 -7.67 -1.54 -6.14
C PHE A 10 -8.25 -1.61 -4.73
N PHE A 11 -9.46 -1.11 -4.55
CA PHE A 11 -10.20 -1.22 -3.29
C PHE A 11 -11.17 -2.38 -3.35
N SER A 12 -11.39 -2.99 -2.20
CA SER A 12 -12.53 -3.85 -1.96
C SER A 12 -13.27 -3.36 -0.72
N SER A 13 -14.59 -3.51 -0.75
CA SER A 13 -15.49 -3.20 0.34
C SER A 13 -16.63 -4.21 0.34
N VAL A 14 -17.12 -4.58 1.51
CA VAL A 14 -18.27 -5.47 1.68
C VAL A 14 -19.46 -4.65 2.19
N SER A 15 -20.65 -4.90 1.68
CA SER A 15 -21.88 -4.29 2.18
C SER A 15 -22.21 -4.78 3.58
N GLY A 16 -22.38 -3.86 4.52
CA GLY A 16 -22.66 -4.18 5.91
C GLY A 16 -24.13 -4.51 6.19
N LEU A 17 -24.35 -5.37 7.18
CA LEU A 17 -25.67 -5.58 7.79
C LEU A 17 -25.88 -4.54 8.88
N LEU A 18 -27.06 -3.94 8.92
CA LEU A 18 -27.39 -2.97 9.97
C LEU A 18 -27.78 -3.71 11.26
N ASN A 19 -27.40 -3.14 12.40
CA ASN A 19 -27.91 -3.60 13.69
C ASN A 19 -29.44 -3.42 13.69
N ASN A 20 -30.18 -4.50 13.93
CA ASN A 20 -31.64 -4.62 13.85
C ASN A 20 -32.25 -4.87 12.45
N GLN A 21 -31.45 -5.33 11.48
CA GLN A 21 -31.98 -5.75 10.18
C GLN A 21 -32.67 -7.13 10.28
N ILE A 22 -33.97 -7.19 9.94
CA ILE A 22 -34.76 -8.44 9.92
C ILE A 22 -34.40 -9.31 8.71
N GLN A 23 -34.06 -8.68 7.58
CA GLN A 23 -33.70 -9.38 6.35
C GLN A 23 -32.28 -9.97 6.41
N LYS A 24 -32.12 -11.20 5.92
CA LYS A 24 -30.82 -11.89 5.88
C LYS A 24 -29.83 -11.29 4.88
N THR A 25 -30.30 -10.54 3.89
CA THR A 25 -29.48 -10.02 2.79
C THR A 25 -29.44 -8.49 2.81
N SER A 26 -28.24 -7.93 2.59
CA SER A 26 -27.98 -6.49 2.55
C SER A 26 -27.35 -6.14 1.20
N TYR A 27 -28.17 -6.12 0.14
CA TYR A 27 -27.69 -5.79 -1.22
C TYR A 27 -27.86 -4.30 -1.52
N ALA A 28 -26.78 -3.66 -1.93
CA ALA A 28 -26.83 -2.29 -2.42
C ALA A 28 -27.43 -2.24 -3.84
N ARG A 29 -28.40 -1.35 -4.07
CA ARG A 29 -28.91 -1.07 -5.42
C ARG A 29 -27.80 -0.47 -6.27
N TYR A 30 -27.80 -0.76 -7.57
CA TYR A 30 -26.79 -0.30 -8.53
C TYR A 30 -26.50 1.22 -8.48
N GLN A 31 -27.52 2.05 -8.28
CA GLN A 31 -27.34 3.51 -8.14
C GLN A 31 -26.50 3.88 -6.90
N ARG A 32 -26.71 3.19 -5.77
CA ARG A 32 -25.91 3.38 -4.55
C ARG A 32 -24.47 2.93 -4.75
N VAL A 33 -24.26 1.82 -5.46
CA VAL A 33 -22.91 1.32 -5.82
C VAL A 33 -22.15 2.38 -6.64
N ARG A 34 -22.77 3.01 -7.64
CA ARG A 34 -22.14 4.10 -8.41
C ARG A 34 -21.74 5.29 -7.54
N GLN A 35 -22.59 5.66 -6.58
CA GLN A 35 -22.29 6.76 -5.64
C GLN A 35 -21.12 6.41 -4.72
N ILE A 36 -21.06 5.18 -4.23
CA ILE A 36 -19.95 4.67 -3.40
C ILE A 36 -18.64 4.73 -4.19
N LEU A 37 -18.61 4.16 -5.41
CA LEU A 37 -17.40 4.17 -6.24
C LEU A 37 -16.91 5.58 -6.57
N LYS A 38 -17.84 6.53 -6.80
CA LYS A 38 -17.48 7.94 -7.01
C LYS A 38 -16.79 8.54 -5.78
N LYS A 39 -17.36 8.33 -4.59
CA LYS A 39 -16.77 8.81 -3.32
C LYS A 39 -15.41 8.16 -3.04
N MET A 40 -15.28 6.86 -3.27
CA MET A 40 -14.01 6.13 -3.07
C MET A 40 -12.90 6.70 -3.97
N MET A 41 -13.20 6.92 -5.26
CA MET A 41 -12.23 7.50 -6.19
C MET A 41 -11.85 8.93 -5.82
N GLU A 42 -12.82 9.74 -5.38
CA GLU A 42 -12.59 11.13 -4.99
C GLU A 42 -11.63 11.24 -3.79
N ILE A 43 -11.89 10.49 -2.72
CA ILE A 43 -11.05 10.48 -1.51
C ILE A 43 -9.65 9.98 -1.84
N MET A 44 -9.51 8.86 -2.56
CA MET A 44 -8.20 8.36 -2.92
C MET A 44 -7.43 9.38 -3.78
N THR A 45 -8.09 9.99 -4.76
CA THR A 45 -7.43 10.95 -5.65
C THR A 45 -6.93 12.15 -4.84
N GLN A 46 -7.71 12.63 -3.87
CA GLN A 46 -7.30 13.70 -2.98
C GLN A 46 -6.10 13.31 -2.10
N GLU A 47 -6.12 12.12 -1.51
CA GLU A 47 -5.04 11.63 -0.63
C GLU A 47 -3.72 11.40 -1.39
N VAL A 48 -3.78 10.80 -2.59
CA VAL A 48 -2.57 10.51 -3.38
C VAL A 48 -2.02 11.77 -4.06
N GLN A 49 -2.85 12.75 -4.38
CA GLN A 49 -2.39 14.01 -4.99
C GLN A 49 -1.74 14.97 -3.99
N ARG A 50 -2.14 14.91 -2.71
CA ARG A 50 -1.63 15.80 -1.67
C ARG A 50 -0.31 15.32 -1.06
N ASN A 51 -0.03 14.01 -1.13
CA ASN A 51 1.03 13.37 -0.36
C ASN A 51 2.10 12.75 -1.27
N ASP A 52 3.34 12.72 -0.78
CA ASP A 52 4.44 12.02 -1.43
C ASP A 52 4.41 10.51 -1.18
N LEU A 53 5.22 9.75 -1.93
CA LEU A 53 5.24 8.28 -1.87
C LEU A 53 5.47 7.74 -0.43
N LYS A 54 6.37 8.37 0.33
CA LYS A 54 6.67 7.97 1.72
C LYS A 54 5.44 8.09 2.62
N GLU A 55 4.74 9.21 2.51
CA GLU A 55 3.55 9.48 3.30
C GLU A 55 2.37 8.58 2.91
N VAL A 56 2.20 8.32 1.61
CA VAL A 56 1.18 7.39 1.12
C VAL A 56 1.42 5.99 1.69
N VAL A 57 2.66 5.51 1.71
CA VAL A 57 2.99 4.19 2.32
C VAL A 57 2.70 4.20 3.82
N ASN A 58 3.05 5.27 4.55
CA ASN A 58 2.77 5.39 5.98
C ASN A 58 1.27 5.39 6.30
N LYS A 59 0.42 5.89 5.39
CA LYS A 59 -1.05 5.84 5.52
C LYS A 59 -1.64 4.48 5.18
N LEU A 60 -1.00 3.72 4.29
CA LEU A 60 -1.42 2.39 3.86
C LEU A 60 -1.15 1.30 4.92
N ILE A 61 -0.07 1.41 5.70
CA ILE A 61 0.26 0.44 6.76
C ILE A 61 -0.87 0.29 7.80
N PRO A 62 -1.40 1.38 8.39
CA PRO A 62 -2.54 1.31 9.30
C PRO A 62 -3.90 1.33 8.59
N ASP A 63 -3.90 1.30 7.25
CA ASP A 63 -5.06 1.44 6.36
C ASP A 63 -6.01 2.60 6.73
N SER A 64 -5.40 3.77 7.01
CA SER A 64 -6.12 5.00 7.41
C SER A 64 -7.11 5.46 6.32
N ILE A 65 -6.71 5.34 5.05
CA ILE A 65 -7.53 5.70 3.89
C ILE A 65 -8.79 4.84 3.83
N GLY A 66 -8.70 3.53 4.13
CA GLY A 66 -9.86 2.64 4.16
C GLY A 66 -10.90 3.07 5.20
N LYS A 67 -10.44 3.47 6.39
CA LYS A 67 -11.30 3.97 7.48
C LYS A 67 -11.98 5.30 7.14
N ASP A 68 -11.26 6.20 6.49
CA ASP A 68 -11.83 7.48 6.06
C ASP A 68 -12.92 7.29 4.99
N ILE A 69 -12.73 6.31 4.09
CA ILE A 69 -13.74 5.92 3.11
C ILE A 69 -14.98 5.32 3.79
N GLU A 70 -14.81 4.46 4.80
CA GLU A 70 -15.93 3.87 5.54
C GLU A 70 -16.80 4.96 6.17
N LYS A 71 -16.17 5.93 6.84
CA LYS A 71 -16.84 7.08 7.46
C LYS A 71 -17.57 7.95 6.44
N ALA A 72 -16.96 8.25 5.31
CA ALA A 72 -17.56 9.09 4.26
C ALA A 72 -18.70 8.38 3.50
N CYS A 73 -18.63 7.06 3.38
CA CYS A 73 -19.62 6.25 2.69
C CYS A 73 -20.81 5.86 3.57
N GLN A 74 -20.68 5.93 4.91
CA GLN A 74 -21.74 5.60 5.87
C GLN A 74 -23.06 6.35 5.62
N SER A 75 -23.00 7.57 5.09
CA SER A 75 -24.18 8.37 4.69
C SER A 75 -24.96 7.76 3.51
N THR A 76 -24.29 7.03 2.61
CA THR A 76 -24.93 6.44 1.42
C THR A 76 -25.44 5.03 1.72
N TYR A 77 -24.58 4.20 2.32
CA TYR A 77 -24.84 2.81 2.64
C TYR A 77 -23.79 2.31 3.65
N PRO A 78 -24.14 1.47 4.63
CA PRO A 78 -23.16 0.89 5.54
C PRO A 78 -22.19 -0.02 4.78
N LEU A 79 -20.90 0.27 4.90
CA LEU A 79 -19.82 -0.56 4.38
C LEU A 79 -19.04 -1.14 5.55
N HIS A 80 -18.57 -2.36 5.40
CA HIS A 80 -17.60 -2.99 6.28
C HIS A 80 -16.43 -3.51 5.45
N ASP A 81 -15.30 -3.75 6.11
CA ASP A 81 -14.09 -4.29 5.49
C ASP A 81 -13.67 -3.51 4.24
N VAL A 82 -13.47 -2.20 4.40
CA VAL A 82 -12.94 -1.33 3.35
C VAL A 82 -11.42 -1.31 3.42
N PHE A 83 -10.75 -1.92 2.44
CA PHE A 83 -9.29 -1.98 2.41
C PHE A 83 -8.73 -1.80 1.00
N VAL A 84 -7.49 -1.31 0.93
CA VAL A 84 -6.69 -1.27 -0.29
C VAL A 84 -6.12 -2.66 -0.55
N ARG A 85 -6.72 -3.40 -1.48
CA ARG A 85 -6.31 -4.78 -1.78
C ARG A 85 -5.02 -4.87 -2.57
N LYS A 86 -4.75 -3.89 -3.45
CA LYS A 86 -3.53 -3.87 -4.26
C LYS A 86 -3.18 -2.46 -4.71
N THR A 87 -1.93 -2.05 -4.51
CA THR A 87 -1.36 -0.84 -5.10
C THR A 87 -0.36 -1.23 -6.18
N LYS A 88 -0.53 -0.72 -7.40
CA LYS A 88 0.36 -0.95 -8.54
C LYS A 88 0.99 0.37 -8.99
N THR A 89 2.31 0.41 -9.11
CA THR A 89 3.03 1.52 -9.73
C THR A 89 3.02 1.37 -11.25
N LEU A 90 2.43 2.34 -11.96
CA LEU A 90 2.42 2.34 -13.43
C LEU A 90 3.68 3.00 -14.01
N LYS A 91 4.05 4.15 -13.46
CA LYS A 91 5.21 4.92 -13.90
C LYS A 91 6.17 5.04 -12.73
N LYS A 92 7.27 4.30 -12.82
CA LYS A 92 8.36 4.46 -11.87
C LYS A 92 8.98 5.84 -12.08
N PRO A 93 9.25 6.61 -11.00
CA PRO A 93 10.03 7.83 -11.11
C PRO A 93 11.42 7.49 -11.67
N LYS A 94 12.08 8.48 -12.29
CA LYS A 94 13.47 8.31 -12.71
C LYS A 94 14.30 7.98 -11.46
N PHE A 95 15.19 7.00 -11.61
CA PHE A 95 16.05 6.57 -10.52
C PHE A 95 17.05 7.69 -10.21
N GLU A 96 16.98 8.22 -8.99
CA GLU A 96 17.88 9.25 -8.49
C GLU A 96 18.44 8.78 -7.15
N LEU A 97 19.77 8.65 -7.05
CA LEU A 97 20.43 8.11 -5.86
C LEU A 97 20.16 8.95 -4.61
N GLY A 98 20.07 10.27 -4.75
CA GLY A 98 19.76 11.20 -3.64
C GLY A 98 18.39 10.94 -3.01
N LYS A 99 17.34 10.79 -3.83
CA LYS A 99 15.98 10.45 -3.35
C LYS A 99 15.92 9.07 -2.69
N LEU A 100 16.74 8.13 -3.14
CA LEU A 100 16.81 6.81 -2.53
C LEU A 100 17.49 6.87 -1.15
N MET A 101 18.61 7.59 -1.04
CA MET A 101 19.31 7.76 0.23
C MET A 101 18.47 8.51 1.26
N GLU A 102 17.64 9.48 0.85
CA GLU A 102 16.70 10.16 1.74
C GLU A 102 15.63 9.20 2.29
N LEU A 103 15.11 8.29 1.46
CA LEU A 103 14.12 7.30 1.89
C LEU A 103 14.71 6.22 2.81
N HIS A 104 15.99 5.87 2.65
CA HIS A 104 16.68 4.87 3.46
C HIS A 104 17.47 5.46 4.65
N GLY A 105 17.73 6.77 4.66
CA GLY A 105 18.59 7.44 5.63
C GLY A 105 17.95 7.66 7.02
N GLU A 106 16.62 7.72 7.09
CA GLU A 106 15.88 7.90 8.36
C GLU A 106 15.45 6.59 9.04
N GLY A 107 15.89 5.44 8.52
CA GLY A 107 15.41 4.11 8.94
C GLY A 107 16.19 3.42 10.08
N SER A 108 17.19 4.06 10.70
CA SER A 108 18.03 3.41 11.72
C SER A 108 17.50 3.47 13.16
N SER A 109 16.19 3.70 13.37
CA SER A 109 15.59 3.74 14.71
C SER A 109 14.53 2.65 14.93
N SER A 110 14.88 1.38 14.72
CA SER A 110 14.37 0.28 15.55
C SER A 110 15.21 -1.00 15.37
N GLY A 111 16.10 -1.26 16.34
CA GLY A 111 16.50 -2.62 16.73
C GLY A 111 17.45 -3.40 15.82
N LYS A 112 18.75 -3.10 15.91
CA LYS A 112 19.94 -3.98 15.76
C LYS A 112 19.88 -5.17 14.76
N ALA A 113 20.66 -5.06 13.69
CA ALA A 113 21.89 -5.85 13.53
C ALA A 113 22.94 -5.03 12.74
N THR A 114 24.09 -4.81 13.39
CA THR A 114 25.45 -4.56 12.86
C THR A 114 25.56 -4.52 11.32
N GLY A 115 25.97 -3.42 10.69
CA GLY A 115 27.30 -2.83 10.80
C GLY A 115 28.00 -2.96 9.43
N ASP A 116 28.57 -1.85 8.98
CA ASP A 116 29.47 -1.68 7.82
C ASP A 116 28.91 -1.62 6.39
N GLU A 117 28.81 -0.37 5.94
CA GLU A 117 29.59 0.21 4.85
C GLU A 117 29.64 -0.50 3.48
N MET A 118 29.22 0.28 2.48
CA MET A 118 29.95 0.53 1.23
C MET A 118 30.63 -0.67 0.57
N GLY A 119 30.10 -1.04 -0.59
CA GLY A 119 30.64 -2.08 -1.46
C GLY A 119 32.17 -2.12 -1.51
N THR A 120 32.73 -3.15 -0.89
CA THR A 120 34.07 -3.65 -1.17
C THR A 120 33.94 -4.85 -2.07
N LYS A 121 34.62 -4.79 -3.22
CA LYS A 121 34.73 -5.88 -4.18
C LYS A 121 35.45 -7.03 -3.47
N VAL A 122 34.72 -8.08 -3.09
CA VAL A 122 35.32 -9.30 -2.53
C VAL A 122 36.09 -9.98 -3.65
N GLU A 123 37.42 -9.91 -3.61
CA GLU A 123 38.26 -10.86 -4.35
C GLU A 123 37.94 -12.26 -3.84
N ARG A 124 37.52 -13.12 -4.76
CA ARG A 124 37.26 -14.53 -4.50
C ARG A 124 38.62 -15.21 -4.28
N ALA A 125 39.05 -15.30 -3.03
CA ALA A 125 40.16 -16.15 -2.65
C ALA A 125 39.83 -17.61 -3.00
N ASP A 126 40.77 -18.25 -3.68
CA ASP A 126 40.71 -19.62 -4.17
C ASP A 126 40.32 -20.64 -3.09
N GLY A 127 39.47 -21.61 -3.46
CA GLY A 127 39.58 -22.95 -2.88
C GLY A 127 38.41 -23.56 -2.09
N TYR A 128 37.16 -23.08 -2.18
CA TYR A 128 36.04 -23.82 -1.58
C TYR A 128 35.16 -24.53 -2.62
N LYS A 129 35.31 -25.86 -2.70
CA LYS A 129 34.46 -26.76 -3.48
C LYS A 129 33.29 -27.22 -2.60
N PRO A 130 32.02 -27.07 -3.02
CA PRO A 130 30.89 -27.57 -2.26
C PRO A 130 30.91 -29.12 -2.22
N PRO A 131 30.60 -29.74 -1.07
CA PRO A 131 30.58 -31.19 -0.94
C PRO A 131 29.48 -31.79 -1.83
N VAL A 132 29.85 -32.83 -2.57
CA VAL A 132 28.94 -33.62 -3.40
C VAL A 132 28.04 -34.44 -2.45
N GLN A 133 26.73 -34.34 -2.63
CA GLN A 133 25.78 -35.22 -1.93
C GLN A 133 25.83 -36.59 -2.60
N ASP A 134 26.21 -37.62 -1.85
CA ASP A 134 26.05 -39.01 -2.29
C ASP A 134 24.56 -39.37 -2.26
N SER A 135 24.07 -39.79 -3.42
CA SER A 135 22.71 -40.29 -3.62
C SER A 135 22.45 -41.52 -2.75
N VAL A 136 21.35 -41.53 -2.00
CA VAL A 136 20.65 -42.73 -1.53
C VAL A 136 19.16 -42.53 -1.73
#